data_AF-A0A9W2UX77-F1
#
_entry.id   AF-A0A9W2UX77-F1
#
_cell.length_a   1.000
_cell.length_b   1.000
_cell.length_c   1.000
_cell.angle_alpha   90.00
_cell.angle_beta   90.00
_cell.angle_gamma   90.00
#
_symmetry.space_group_name_H-M   'P 1'
#
loop_
_entity.id
_entity.type
_entity.pdbx_description
1 polymer ?
#
loop_
_entity_poly.entity_id
_entity_poly.type
_entity_poly.pdbx_seq_one_letter_code
_entity_poly.pdbx_strand_id
1 'polypeptide(L)'
;MSCLDGWIGYLGKCFYFSESTRTWTASQNFCASHAATLAVFNTTKELDFLKRYSDHSQYWIGLSREAGQSWKWIDGTIYSGWFQVIGIGECAYLHKTGIRGSSTRLVRKWICSKSDICIPRS
;
A
#
# COMPACT_ATOMS: atom_id res chain seq x y z
N MET A 1 0.73 -16.71 -16.08
CA MET A 1 0.76 -15.27 -15.72
C MET A 1 0.44 -15.23 -14.26
N SER A 2 1.45 -15.02 -13.44
CA SER A 2 1.37 -15.34 -12.03
C SER A 2 2.22 -14.35 -11.28
N CYS A 3 1.61 -13.70 -10.31
CA CYS A 3 2.36 -13.09 -9.23
C CYS A 3 3.33 -14.14 -8.66
N LEU A 4 4.52 -13.69 -8.26
CA LEU A 4 5.51 -14.57 -7.65
C LEU A 4 4.91 -15.28 -6.42
N ASP A 5 5.43 -16.45 -6.07
CA ASP A 5 5.01 -17.15 -4.86
C ASP A 5 5.08 -16.22 -3.64
N GLY A 6 4.02 -16.25 -2.83
CA GLY A 6 3.84 -15.32 -1.71
C GLY A 6 3.19 -13.97 -2.05
N TRP A 7 2.86 -13.72 -3.33
CA TRP A 7 2.10 -12.56 -3.78
C TRP A 7 0.69 -12.97 -4.24
N ILE A 8 -0.26 -12.08 -4.08
CA ILE A 8 -1.67 -12.30 -4.44
C ILE A 8 -2.02 -11.42 -5.64
N GLY A 9 -2.48 -12.05 -6.72
CA GLY A 9 -2.97 -11.36 -7.91
C GLY A 9 -4.42 -10.89 -7.73
N TYR A 10 -4.66 -9.61 -7.96
CA TYR A 10 -6.02 -9.03 -7.95
C TYR A 10 -6.10 -7.85 -8.92
N LEU A 11 -7.08 -7.87 -9.84
CA LEU A 11 -7.35 -6.80 -10.80
C LEU A 11 -6.12 -6.28 -11.58
N GLY A 12 -5.25 -7.20 -12.03
CA GLY A 12 -4.06 -6.84 -12.82
C GLY A 12 -2.90 -6.27 -12.00
N LYS A 13 -2.94 -6.41 -10.66
CA LYS A 13 -1.84 -6.08 -9.77
C LYS A 13 -1.47 -7.28 -8.90
N CYS A 14 -0.21 -7.31 -8.49
CA CYS A 14 0.31 -8.23 -7.50
C CYS A 14 0.49 -7.51 -6.17
N PHE A 15 -0.05 -8.08 -5.10
CA PHE A 15 0.05 -7.56 -3.74
C PHE A 15 0.81 -8.51 -2.82
N TYR A 16 1.73 -7.98 -2.03
CA TYR A 16 2.44 -8.73 -0.99
C TYR A 16 2.05 -8.19 0.38
N PHE A 17 1.65 -9.06 1.30
CA PHE A 17 1.29 -8.70 2.68
C PHE A 17 2.40 -9.18 3.61
N SER A 18 3.05 -8.26 4.31
CA SER A 18 4.13 -8.64 5.23
C SER A 18 3.60 -9.36 6.46
N GLU A 19 4.41 -10.28 6.98
CA GLU A 19 4.20 -10.87 8.31
C GLU A 19 4.93 -10.08 9.41
N SER A 20 6.06 -9.45 9.07
CA SER A 20 6.85 -8.62 9.97
C SER A 20 6.42 -7.16 9.97
N THR A 21 6.90 -6.39 10.95
CA THR A 21 6.61 -4.96 11.11
C THR A 21 7.84 -4.09 10.86
N ARG A 22 7.68 -2.98 10.13
CA ARG A 22 8.73 -1.99 9.84
C ARG A 22 8.17 -0.57 9.87
N THR A 23 9.05 0.42 9.91
CA THR A 23 8.67 1.82 9.67
C THR A 23 8.20 1.99 8.23
N TRP A 24 7.47 3.05 7.92
CA TRP A 24 6.97 3.29 6.56
C TRP A 24 8.12 3.32 5.54
N THR A 25 9.21 4.05 5.84
CA THR A 25 10.39 4.14 4.97
C THR A 25 11.07 2.78 4.77
N ALA A 26 11.27 2.01 5.83
CA ALA A 26 11.88 0.68 5.71
C ALA A 26 10.98 -0.31 4.96
N SER A 27 9.67 -0.16 5.07
CA SER A 27 8.68 -0.94 4.30
C SER A 27 8.75 -0.61 2.82
N GLN A 28 8.86 0.69 2.47
CA GLN A 28 9.06 1.10 1.09
C GLN A 28 10.35 0.56 0.50
N ASN A 29 11.45 0.61 1.25
CA ASN A 29 12.73 0.07 0.79
C ASN A 29 12.64 -1.43 0.49
N PHE A 30 11.89 -2.19 1.30
CA PHE A 30 11.60 -3.59 1.02
C PHE A 30 10.80 -3.77 -0.27
N CYS A 31 9.75 -2.97 -0.50
CA CYS A 31 8.98 -3.07 -1.73
C CYS A 31 9.85 -2.73 -2.95
N ALA A 32 10.69 -1.71 -2.85
CA ALA A 32 11.61 -1.30 -3.90
C ALA A 32 12.61 -2.42 -4.27
N SER A 33 13.11 -3.16 -3.29
CA SER A 33 13.99 -4.32 -3.55
C SER A 33 13.31 -5.47 -4.29
N HIS A 34 11.98 -5.44 -4.43
CA HIS A 34 11.17 -6.42 -5.16
C HIS A 34 10.54 -5.84 -6.43
N ALA A 35 11.09 -4.73 -6.94
CA ALA A 35 10.57 -3.96 -8.06
C ALA A 35 9.08 -3.59 -7.89
N ALA A 36 8.73 -3.18 -6.67
CA ALA A 36 7.39 -2.78 -6.27
C ALA A 36 7.44 -1.49 -5.45
N THR A 37 6.27 -0.97 -5.10
CA THR A 37 6.12 0.11 -4.13
C THR A 37 5.25 -0.35 -2.97
N LEU A 38 5.21 0.42 -1.90
CA LEU A 38 4.08 0.34 -0.96
C LEU A 38 2.77 0.48 -1.73
N ALA A 39 1.74 -0.21 -1.26
CA ALA A 39 0.53 -0.46 -2.02
C ALA A 39 -0.14 0.82 -2.53
N VAL A 40 -0.36 0.88 -3.84
CA VAL A 40 -1.17 1.90 -4.51
C VAL A 40 -2.41 1.24 -5.10
N PHE A 41 -3.58 1.82 -4.79
CA PHE A 41 -4.87 1.37 -5.29
C PHE A 41 -5.68 2.55 -5.81
N ASN A 42 -6.39 2.31 -6.91
CA ASN A 42 -7.07 3.34 -7.70
C ASN A 42 -8.58 3.10 -7.75
N THR A 43 -9.04 1.96 -7.22
CA THR A 43 -10.46 1.57 -7.25
C THR A 43 -10.96 1.17 -5.86
N THR A 44 -12.26 1.32 -5.65
CA THR A 44 -12.95 0.82 -4.45
C THR A 44 -12.81 -0.70 -4.30
N LYS A 45 -12.81 -1.45 -5.41
CA LYS A 45 -12.64 -2.91 -5.42
C LYS A 45 -11.28 -3.33 -4.86
N GLU A 46 -10.20 -2.67 -5.28
CA GLU A 46 -8.87 -2.91 -4.72
C GLU A 46 -8.83 -2.56 -3.22
N LEU A 47 -9.38 -1.41 -2.82
CA LEU A 47 -9.44 -1.02 -1.41
C LEU A 47 -10.19 -2.05 -0.56
N ASP A 48 -11.35 -2.53 -1.02
CA ASP A 48 -12.14 -3.53 -0.30
C ASP A 48 -11.42 -4.87 -0.20
N PHE A 49 -10.73 -5.28 -1.27
CA PHE A 49 -9.86 -6.45 -1.26
C PHE A 49 -8.76 -6.31 -0.19
N LEU A 50 -8.02 -5.20 -0.20
CA LEU A 50 -6.96 -4.95 0.76
C LEU A 50 -7.50 -4.93 2.20
N LYS A 51 -8.63 -4.26 2.45
CA LYS A 51 -9.26 -4.21 3.78
C LYS A 51 -9.67 -5.58 4.27
N ARG A 52 -10.21 -6.43 3.39
CA ARG A 52 -10.60 -7.80 3.73
C ARG A 52 -9.40 -8.66 4.07
N TYR A 53 -8.31 -8.53 3.31
CA TYR A 53 -7.09 -9.32 3.52
C TYR A 53 -6.25 -8.83 4.70
N SER A 54 -6.31 -7.54 5.02
CA SER A 54 -5.65 -6.98 6.21
C SER A 54 -6.25 -7.47 7.53
N ASP A 55 -7.44 -8.08 7.51
CA ASP A 55 -8.19 -8.51 8.68
C ASP A 55 -8.17 -7.44 9.81
N HIS A 56 -7.74 -7.75 11.03
CA HIS A 56 -7.63 -6.79 12.14
C HIS A 56 -6.23 -6.16 12.27
N SER A 57 -5.31 -6.47 11.35
CA SER A 57 -3.95 -5.94 11.35
C SER A 57 -3.87 -4.55 10.70
N GLN A 58 -2.79 -3.84 10.99
CA GLN A 58 -2.53 -2.49 10.49
C GLN A 58 -1.37 -2.54 9.50
N TYR A 59 -1.60 -2.05 8.29
CA TYR A 59 -0.65 -2.18 7.18
C TYR A 59 -0.30 -0.83 6.58
N TRP A 60 0.99 -0.47 6.51
CA TRP A 60 1.44 0.66 5.70
C TRP A 60 1.05 0.51 4.24
N ILE A 61 0.59 1.60 3.64
CA ILE A 61 0.27 1.74 2.22
C ILE A 61 1.05 2.91 1.61
N GLY A 62 1.08 2.99 0.28
CA GLY A 62 1.89 3.95 -0.47
C GLY A 62 1.36 5.39 -0.47
N LEU A 63 0.63 5.80 0.57
CA LEU A 63 0.05 7.14 0.68
C LEU A 63 0.75 7.92 1.80
N SER A 64 1.25 9.10 1.48
CA SER A 64 1.94 9.99 2.43
C SER A 64 1.64 11.46 2.14
N ARG A 65 2.04 12.33 3.05
CA ARG A 65 2.01 13.79 2.90
C ARG A 65 3.13 14.43 3.69
N GLU A 66 3.53 15.62 3.28
CA GLU A 66 4.28 16.52 4.15
C GLU A 66 3.32 17.25 5.10
N ALA A 67 3.86 17.82 6.19
CA ALA A 67 3.07 18.56 7.15
C ALA A 67 2.35 19.74 6.47
N GLY A 68 1.01 19.79 6.59
CA GLY A 68 0.18 20.81 5.97
C GLY A 68 -0.11 20.60 4.47
N GLN A 69 0.39 19.52 3.86
CA GLN A 69 0.12 19.21 2.45
C GLN A 69 -0.97 18.16 2.25
N SER A 70 -1.47 18.10 1.02
CA SER A 70 -2.40 17.06 0.56
C SER A 70 -1.70 15.70 0.46
N TRP A 71 -2.48 14.63 0.62
CA TRP A 71 -2.02 13.26 0.42
C TRP A 71 -1.57 13.02 -1.01
N LYS A 72 -0.53 12.21 -1.18
CA LYS A 72 0.04 11.84 -2.48
C LYS A 72 0.38 10.35 -2.48
N TRP A 73 0.14 9.70 -3.61
CA TRP A 73 0.61 8.34 -3.81
C TRP A 73 2.10 8.34 -4.13
N ILE A 74 2.75 7.26 -3.71
CA ILE A 74 4.19 7.09 -3.88
C ILE A 74 4.62 6.88 -5.34
N ASP A 75 3.69 6.47 -6.21
CA ASP A 75 3.90 6.36 -7.66
C ASP A 75 3.76 7.72 -8.39
N GLY A 76 3.52 8.80 -7.64
CA GLY A 76 3.34 10.15 -8.17
C GLY A 76 1.90 10.48 -8.60
N THR A 77 0.98 9.52 -8.54
CA THR A 77 -0.43 9.80 -8.86
C THR A 77 -1.09 10.69 -7.80
N ILE A 78 -1.96 11.59 -8.26
CA ILE A 78 -2.66 12.53 -7.37
C ILE A 78 -3.72 11.76 -6.57
N TYR A 79 -3.74 11.95 -5.26
CA TYR A 79 -4.81 11.43 -4.42
C TYR A 79 -6.07 12.28 -4.61
N SER A 80 -7.10 11.73 -5.24
CA SER A 80 -8.34 12.46 -5.54
C SER A 80 -9.29 12.62 -4.34
N GLY A 81 -8.96 12.09 -3.15
CA GLY A 81 -9.80 12.27 -1.97
C GLY A 81 -11.09 11.45 -1.94
N TRP A 82 -11.24 10.49 -2.86
CA TRP A 82 -12.43 9.63 -2.99
C TRP A 82 -12.70 8.74 -1.76
N PHE A 83 -11.71 8.58 -0.88
CA PHE A 83 -11.88 7.97 0.43
C PHE A 83 -11.27 8.88 1.51
N GLN A 84 -11.91 8.99 2.67
CA GLN A 84 -11.40 9.86 3.72
C GLN A 84 -10.22 9.19 4.45
N VAL A 85 -9.11 9.93 4.61
CA VAL A 85 -7.98 9.52 5.45
C VAL A 85 -8.11 10.21 6.81
N ILE A 86 -8.20 9.43 7.89
CA ILE A 86 -8.42 9.96 9.24
C ILE A 86 -7.12 9.96 10.04
N GLY A 87 -6.75 11.10 10.64
CA GLY A 87 -5.62 11.20 11.57
C GLY A 87 -4.59 12.27 11.19
N ILE A 88 -3.66 12.52 12.12
CA ILE A 88 -2.72 13.65 12.07
C ILE A 88 -1.34 13.28 11.52
N GLY A 89 -1.05 11.99 11.27
CA GLY A 89 0.27 11.57 10.79
C GLY A 89 0.55 11.84 9.31
N GLU A 90 1.81 11.64 8.94
CA GLU A 90 2.39 11.91 7.62
C GLU A 90 2.29 10.70 6.68
N CYS A 91 2.22 9.49 7.23
CA CYS A 91 2.13 8.25 6.46
C CYS A 91 0.82 7.54 6.75
N ALA A 92 0.20 6.99 5.70
CA ALA A 92 -1.07 6.30 5.81
C ALA A 92 -0.88 4.79 5.99
N TYR A 93 -1.73 4.22 6.83
CA TYR A 93 -1.91 2.78 6.94
C TYR A 93 -3.38 2.41 6.72
N LEU A 94 -3.57 1.19 6.25
CA LEU A 94 -4.85 0.54 6.11
C LEU A 94 -5.20 -0.24 7.38
N HIS A 95 -6.49 -0.19 7.72
CA HIS A 95 -7.14 -1.00 8.73
C HIS A 95 -8.51 -1.44 8.19
N LYS A 96 -9.12 -2.47 8.79
CA LYS A 96 -10.47 -2.96 8.43
C LYS A 96 -11.51 -1.84 8.26
N THR A 97 -11.43 -0.82 9.11
CA THR A 97 -12.38 0.30 9.16
C THR A 97 -12.05 1.44 8.19
N GLY A 98 -10.92 1.39 7.46
CA GLY A 98 -10.52 2.44 6.52
C GLY A 98 -9.04 2.84 6.63
N ILE A 99 -8.73 4.01 6.06
CA ILE A 99 -7.37 4.54 5.93
C ILE A 99 -7.11 5.54 7.06
N ARG A 100 -5.95 5.44 7.71
CA ARG A 100 -5.58 6.32 8.81
C ARG A 100 -4.17 6.87 8.66
N GLY A 101 -3.96 8.12 9.09
CA GLY A 101 -2.66 8.76 9.16
C GLY A 101 -1.96 8.47 10.49
N SER A 102 -0.66 8.18 10.45
CA SER A 102 0.16 7.92 11.64
C SER A 102 1.61 8.38 11.46
N SER A 103 2.32 8.55 12.58
CA SER A 103 3.72 8.96 12.57
C SER A 103 4.57 7.91 11.87
N THR A 104 5.53 8.39 11.08
CA THR A 104 6.49 7.58 10.32
C THR A 104 7.41 6.73 11.21
N ARG A 105 7.53 7.08 12.50
CA ARG A 105 8.36 6.39 13.49
C ARG A 105 7.74 5.08 13.99
N LEU A 106 6.43 4.90 13.84
CA LEU A 106 5.77 3.66 14.27
C LEU A 106 6.10 2.52 13.31
N VAL A 107 6.13 1.31 13.85
CA VAL A 107 6.29 0.09 13.07
C VAL A 107 4.93 -0.57 12.85
N ARG A 108 4.70 -1.05 11.63
CA ARG A 108 3.47 -1.75 11.22
C ARG A 108 3.83 -2.81 10.19
N LYS A 109 2.91 -3.74 9.95
CA LYS A 109 2.99 -4.55 8.74
C LYS A 109 2.87 -3.62 7.52
N TRP A 110 3.17 -4.10 6.33
CA TRP A 110 3.09 -3.30 5.11
C TRP A 110 2.60 -4.13 3.94
N ILE A 111 2.01 -3.45 2.95
CA ILE A 111 1.58 -4.07 1.72
C ILE A 111 2.42 -3.49 0.59
N CYS A 112 3.00 -4.35 -0.25
CA CYS A 112 3.59 -3.92 -1.51
C CYS A 112 2.60 -4.12 -2.67
N SER A 113 2.68 -3.31 -3.71
CA SER A 113 1.98 -3.52 -4.97
C SER A 113 2.89 -3.27 -6.16
N LYS A 114 2.66 -4.03 -7.24
CA LYS A 114 3.17 -3.74 -8.58
C LYS A 114 2.17 -4.21 -9.63
N SER A 115 2.23 -3.62 -10.81
CA SER A 115 1.45 -4.09 -11.96
C SER A 115 1.86 -5.52 -12.31
N ASP A 116 0.89 -6.34 -12.72
CA ASP A 116 1.18 -7.64 -13.32
C ASP A 116 1.81 -7.41 -14.70
N ILE A 117 3.11 -7.63 -14.84
CA ILE A 117 3.83 -7.37 -16.09
C ILE A 117 3.54 -8.51 -17.06
N CYS A 118 2.83 -8.22 -18.14
CA CYS A 118 2.82 -9.06 -19.33
C CYS A 118 4.18 -8.95 -20.03
N ILE A 119 5.10 -9.90 -19.82
CA ILE A 119 6.22 -10.11 -20.75
C ILE A 119 5.74 -11.12 -21.79
N PRO A 120 5.70 -10.78 -23.10
CA PRO A 120 5.45 -11.78 -24.13
C PRO A 120 6.61 -12.78 -24.12
N ARG A 121 6.32 -14.08 -24.02
CA ARG A 121 7.35 -15.10 -24.29
C ARG A 121 7.74 -14.97 -25.77
N SER A 122 9.01 -14.65 -26.01
CA SER A 122 9.67 -14.82 -27.31
C SER A 122 9.66 -16.28 -27.73
#